data_AF-A0A0D0CIK7-F1
#
_entry.id   AF-A0A0D0CIK7-F1
#
_cell.length_a   1.000
_cell.length_b   1.000
_cell.length_c   1.000
_cell.angle_alpha   90.00
_cell.angle_beta   90.00
_cell.angle_gamma   90.00
#
_symmetry.space_group_name_H-M   'P 1'
#
loop_
_entity.id
_entity.type
_entity.pdbx_description
1 polymer ?
#
loop_
_entity_poly.entity_id
_entity_poly.type
_entity_poly.pdbx_seq_one_letter_code
_entity_poly.pdbx_strand_id
1 'polypeptide(L)'
;MTDHLQSMRHLQVMTITSQSQFFMVKASPVRIQMRTPQSSSATDVNLPSVAHPVATIVSNTSGTLPDNNDPSQLQFYAPSIHDIIKHAKQFSHCDIASVNSFPLCPDFNNKAIEYMNEAIAERRSRGLPIPDGWWPQYMSDITRLLWEDIRNWRSSLKKKARSYVCKRYKWDPENCCTVNADIAKRLLDRGFFLKHGDHTNNLAHPALSGLIIDFFYTGPNSMGNIFPEVFEKEVPRATVTLATTAIKLALDEMAAEGKEVTFKQDVYTDVYVNIIGLMTKCDTVPVHRAKTKALRVQWAKIGRNGNSSGTTTGFNVDLD
;
A
#
# COMPACT_ATOMS: atom_id res chain seq x y z
N MET A 1 6.63 31.44 7.60
CA MET A 1 5.82 30.20 7.54
C MET A 1 6.17 29.37 6.30
N THR A 2 6.51 30.01 5.18
CA THR A 2 7.05 29.40 3.94
C THR A 2 8.36 28.63 4.14
N ASP A 3 9.31 29.16 4.91
CA ASP A 3 10.63 28.51 5.09
C ASP A 3 10.55 27.18 5.88
N HIS A 4 9.59 27.06 6.81
CA HIS A 4 9.42 25.83 7.58
C HIS A 4 8.83 24.69 6.74
N LEU A 5 7.90 25.01 5.83
CA LEU A 5 7.34 24.06 4.87
C LEU A 5 8.40 23.58 3.86
N GLN A 6 9.28 24.48 3.42
CA GLN A 6 10.36 24.13 2.48
C GLN A 6 11.44 23.28 3.14
N SER A 7 11.77 23.54 4.41
CA SER A 7 12.66 22.70 5.22
C SER A 7 12.08 21.30 5.47
N MET A 8 10.77 21.18 5.75
CA MET A 8 10.11 19.87 5.90
C MET A 8 10.03 19.09 4.59
N ARG A 9 9.83 19.76 3.44
CA ARG A 9 9.92 19.14 2.12
C ARG A 9 11.32 18.59 1.85
N HIS A 10 12.38 19.31 2.21
CA HIS A 10 13.76 18.81 2.09
C HIS A 10 14.05 17.61 3.00
N LEU A 11 13.55 17.60 4.24
CA LEU A 11 13.69 16.43 5.13
C LEU A 11 12.92 15.20 4.63
N GLN A 12 11.74 15.39 4.04
CA GLN A 12 11.01 14.31 3.35
C GLN A 12 11.80 13.79 2.16
N VAL A 13 12.34 14.66 1.29
CA VAL A 13 13.15 14.25 0.14
C VAL A 13 14.40 13.44 0.57
N MET A 14 15.10 13.87 1.63
CA MET A 14 16.27 13.15 2.14
C MET A 14 15.91 11.78 2.76
N THR A 15 14.79 11.68 3.47
CA THR A 15 14.29 10.41 4.04
C THR A 15 13.80 9.46 2.95
N ILE A 16 13.11 9.98 1.92
CA ILE A 16 12.63 9.24 0.75
C ILE A 16 13.81 8.69 -0.07
N THR A 17 14.89 9.45 -0.22
CA THR A 17 16.08 9.02 -0.98
C THR A 17 16.76 7.81 -0.32
N SER A 18 16.85 7.79 1.03
CA SER A 18 17.41 6.64 1.75
C SER A 18 16.52 5.40 1.75
N GLN A 19 15.19 5.56 1.65
CA GLN A 19 14.24 4.44 1.57
C GLN A 19 14.05 3.90 0.15
N SER A 20 14.11 4.75 -0.89
CA SER A 20 14.10 4.30 -2.29
C SER A 20 15.32 3.44 -2.61
N GLN A 21 16.49 3.72 -2.02
CA GLN A 21 17.65 2.81 -2.09
C GLN A 21 17.39 1.44 -1.43
N PHE A 22 16.47 1.37 -0.47
CA PHE A 22 16.15 0.12 0.21
C PHE A 22 15.33 -0.84 -0.67
N PHE A 23 14.50 -0.31 -1.58
CA PHE A 23 13.78 -1.11 -2.59
C PHE A 23 14.72 -1.58 -3.71
N MET A 24 15.66 -0.75 -4.16
CA MET A 24 16.62 -1.12 -5.22
C MET A 24 17.64 -2.19 -4.81
N VAL A 25 17.93 -2.39 -3.52
CA VAL A 25 19.04 -3.26 -3.06
C VAL A 25 18.59 -4.67 -2.65
N LYS A 26 17.29 -5.00 -2.72
CA LYS A 26 16.81 -6.34 -2.35
C LYS A 26 15.89 -6.99 -3.38
N ALA A 27 16.30 -6.97 -4.65
CA ALA A 27 16.18 -8.19 -5.43
C ALA A 27 17.07 -9.26 -4.76
N SER A 28 16.60 -9.83 -3.65
CA SER A 28 17.21 -11.03 -3.09
C SER A 28 17.18 -12.07 -4.21
N PRO A 29 18.30 -12.75 -4.52
CA PRO A 29 18.24 -13.85 -5.44
C PRO A 29 17.23 -14.83 -4.87
N VAL A 30 16.17 -15.11 -5.63
CA VAL A 30 15.30 -16.25 -5.36
C VAL A 30 16.24 -17.42 -5.20
N ARG A 31 16.35 -17.94 -3.97
CA ARG A 31 17.16 -19.11 -3.66
C ARG A 31 16.41 -20.29 -4.27
N ILE A 32 16.56 -20.47 -5.59
CA ILE A 32 16.24 -21.70 -6.26
C ILE A 32 17.19 -22.71 -5.64
N GLN A 33 16.67 -23.49 -4.69
CA GLN A 33 17.36 -24.66 -4.19
C GLN A 33 17.44 -25.62 -5.38
N MET A 34 18.55 -25.52 -6.14
CA MET A 34 18.90 -26.50 -7.15
C MET A 34 18.96 -27.85 -6.44
N ARG A 35 17.97 -28.69 -6.75
CA ARG A 35 18.02 -30.11 -6.42
C ARG A 35 19.12 -30.69 -7.30
N THR A 36 20.24 -31.04 -6.69
CA THR A 36 21.33 -31.76 -7.35
C THR A 36 20.76 -33.04 -7.98
N PRO A 37 20.99 -33.32 -9.27
CA PRO A 37 20.66 -34.62 -9.81
C PRO A 37 21.59 -35.64 -9.17
N GLN A 38 21.01 -36.60 -8.46
CA GLN A 38 21.70 -37.81 -8.04
C GLN A 38 22.17 -38.54 -9.29
N SER A 39 23.48 -38.63 -9.45
CA SER A 39 24.15 -39.53 -10.38
C SER A 39 23.86 -40.96 -9.94
N SER A 40 23.15 -41.71 -10.77
CA SER A 40 23.11 -43.17 -10.69
C SER A 40 23.47 -43.74 -12.06
N SER A 41 24.63 -44.39 -12.02
CA SER A 41 25.26 -45.34 -12.94
C SER A 41 24.44 -45.93 -14.10
N ALA A 42 25.17 -46.00 -15.21
CA ALA A 42 24.93 -46.73 -16.45
C ALA A 42 24.26 -48.11 -16.32
N THR A 43 23.27 -48.34 -17.19
CA THR A 43 23.14 -49.60 -17.91
C THR A 43 22.70 -49.33 -19.34
N ASP A 44 23.48 -49.90 -20.25
CA ASP A 44 23.42 -49.86 -21.70
C ASP A 44 22.20 -50.64 -22.21
N VAL A 45 21.25 -50.00 -22.89
CA VAL A 45 20.19 -50.67 -23.65
C VAL A 45 19.91 -49.90 -24.95
N ASN A 46 20.34 -50.53 -26.04
CA ASN A 46 20.08 -50.20 -27.44
C ASN A 46 18.58 -50.38 -27.77
N LEU A 47 17.92 -49.40 -28.41
CA LEU A 47 16.66 -49.57 -29.17
C LEU A 47 16.42 -48.33 -30.09
N PRO A 48 15.51 -48.36 -31.09
CA PRO A 48 15.82 -47.96 -32.46
C PRO A 48 15.30 -46.58 -32.83
N SER A 49 15.94 -46.02 -33.85
CA SER A 49 15.60 -44.78 -34.55
C SER A 49 14.14 -44.71 -34.99
N VAL A 50 13.36 -43.83 -34.36
CA VAL A 50 12.02 -43.41 -34.80
C VAL A 50 12.14 -42.02 -35.44
N ALA A 51 11.74 -41.91 -36.70
CA ALA A 51 11.70 -40.66 -37.45
C ALA A 51 10.72 -39.66 -36.81
N HIS A 52 11.18 -38.44 -36.56
CA HIS A 52 10.32 -37.33 -36.14
C HIS A 52 9.65 -36.67 -37.36
N PRO A 53 8.33 -36.38 -37.30
CA PRO A 53 7.68 -35.55 -38.31
C PRO A 53 8.12 -34.10 -38.15
N VAL A 54 8.47 -33.47 -39.27
CA VAL A 54 8.65 -32.03 -39.39
C VAL A 54 7.29 -31.37 -39.09
N ALA A 55 7.19 -30.71 -37.93
CA ALA A 55 6.04 -29.90 -37.58
C ALA A 55 6.13 -28.56 -38.32
N THR A 56 5.26 -28.38 -39.30
CA THR A 56 4.98 -27.10 -39.96
C THR A 56 4.47 -26.10 -38.92
N ILE A 57 5.22 -25.02 -38.70
CA ILE A 57 4.79 -23.88 -37.87
C ILE A 57 3.69 -23.15 -38.64
N VAL A 58 2.44 -23.41 -38.28
CA VAL A 58 1.28 -22.64 -38.74
C VAL A 58 1.27 -21.31 -37.99
N SER A 59 1.62 -20.24 -38.69
CA SER A 59 1.42 -18.86 -38.23
C SER A 59 -0.09 -18.58 -38.19
N ASN A 60 -0.68 -18.68 -37.01
CA ASN A 60 -2.10 -18.41 -36.81
C ASN A 60 -2.35 -16.99 -36.27
N THR A 61 -3.34 -16.37 -36.91
CA THR A 61 -4.27 -15.34 -36.41
C THR A 61 -3.74 -13.92 -36.26
N SER A 62 -3.76 -13.21 -37.39
CA SER A 62 -4.14 -11.80 -37.46
C SER A 62 -5.57 -11.65 -36.96
N GLY A 63 -5.74 -11.48 -35.64
CA GLY A 63 -7.01 -11.10 -35.05
C GLY A 63 -7.30 -9.64 -35.33
N THR A 64 -8.41 -9.36 -36.01
CA THR A 64 -8.95 -8.02 -36.23
C THR A 64 -9.12 -7.35 -34.86
N LEU A 65 -8.37 -6.28 -34.64
CA LEU A 65 -8.40 -5.48 -33.42
C LEU A 65 -9.79 -4.84 -33.27
N PRO A 66 -10.45 -4.92 -32.10
CA PRO A 66 -11.67 -4.17 -31.86
C PRO A 66 -11.41 -2.67 -32.06
N ASP A 67 -12.29 -2.00 -32.80
CA ASP A 67 -12.16 -0.61 -33.29
C ASP A 67 -12.11 0.48 -32.19
N ASN A 68 -12.05 0.10 -30.92
CA ASN A 68 -11.99 1.03 -29.80
C ASN A 68 -10.92 0.62 -28.79
N ASN A 69 -9.67 0.72 -29.22
CA ASN A 69 -8.50 0.32 -28.46
C ASN A 69 -7.76 1.55 -27.92
N ASP A 70 -8.39 2.23 -26.96
CA ASP A 70 -7.75 3.31 -26.18
C ASP A 70 -6.64 2.70 -25.28
N PRO A 71 -5.36 3.06 -25.48
CA PRO A 71 -4.24 2.53 -24.69
C PRO A 71 -4.31 2.85 -23.20
N SER A 72 -5.21 3.73 -22.77
CA SER A 72 -5.47 3.95 -21.34
C SER A 72 -6.47 3.03 -20.69
N GLN A 73 -7.00 2.07 -21.44
CA GLN A 73 -7.84 1.02 -20.90
C GLN A 73 -7.00 -0.25 -20.77
N LEU A 74 -7.15 -0.96 -19.65
CA LEU A 74 -6.37 -2.18 -19.42
C LEU A 74 -6.60 -3.20 -20.54
N GLN A 75 -7.82 -3.31 -21.07
CA GLN A 75 -8.20 -4.24 -22.16
C GLN A 75 -7.46 -4.03 -23.49
N PHE A 76 -6.79 -2.88 -23.67
CA PHE A 76 -5.92 -2.63 -24.82
C PHE A 76 -4.73 -3.59 -24.88
N TYR A 77 -4.23 -4.00 -23.72
CA TYR A 77 -2.97 -4.71 -23.60
C TYR A 77 -3.16 -6.23 -23.70
N ALA A 78 -2.09 -6.94 -24.08
CA ALA A 78 -2.12 -8.40 -24.03
C ALA A 78 -2.14 -8.89 -22.57
N PRO A 79 -2.67 -10.11 -22.28
CA PRO A 79 -2.71 -10.65 -20.92
C PRO A 79 -1.35 -10.71 -20.21
N SER A 80 -0.26 -10.91 -20.95
CA SER A 80 1.11 -10.88 -20.40
C SER A 80 1.51 -9.49 -19.89
N ILE A 81 1.04 -8.43 -20.54
CA ILE A 81 1.26 -7.04 -20.14
C ILE A 81 0.33 -6.67 -18.97
N HIS A 82 -0.89 -7.22 -18.91
CA HIS A 82 -1.79 -7.02 -17.76
C HIS A 82 -1.13 -7.43 -16.45
N ASP A 83 -0.43 -8.57 -16.45
CA ASP A 83 0.30 -9.06 -15.29
C ASP A 83 1.39 -8.07 -14.85
N ILE A 84 2.17 -7.52 -15.79
CA ILE A 84 3.20 -6.51 -15.50
C ILE A 84 2.56 -5.24 -14.93
N ILE A 85 1.50 -4.72 -15.55
CA ILE A 85 0.78 -3.53 -15.07
C ILE A 85 0.20 -3.78 -13.67
N LYS A 86 -0.35 -4.97 -13.42
CA LYS A 86 -0.87 -5.36 -12.11
C LYS A 86 0.23 -5.36 -11.04
N HIS A 87 1.41 -5.88 -11.35
CA HIS A 87 2.57 -5.83 -10.45
C HIS A 87 3.03 -4.39 -10.21
N ALA A 88 3.10 -3.55 -11.25
CA ALA A 88 3.42 -2.13 -11.11
C ALA A 88 2.43 -1.36 -10.22
N LYS A 89 1.13 -1.69 -10.29
CA LYS A 89 0.11 -1.18 -9.35
C LYS A 89 0.37 -1.61 -7.90
N GLN A 90 0.85 -2.83 -7.67
CA GLN A 90 1.20 -3.29 -6.34
C GLN A 90 2.40 -2.51 -5.79
N PHE A 91 3.45 -2.30 -6.59
CA PHE A 91 4.60 -1.47 -6.21
C PHE A 91 4.18 -0.03 -5.88
N SER A 92 3.33 0.58 -6.72
CA SER A 92 2.83 1.93 -6.44
C SER A 92 2.01 1.99 -5.14
N HIS A 93 1.13 1.02 -4.87
CA HIS A 93 0.42 0.94 -3.59
C HIS A 93 1.38 0.82 -2.39
N CYS A 94 2.44 0.02 -2.51
CA CYS A 94 3.44 -0.13 -1.47
C CYS A 94 4.17 1.19 -1.18
N ASP A 95 4.61 1.90 -2.21
CA ASP A 95 5.27 3.20 -2.08
C ASP A 95 4.35 4.27 -1.46
N ILE A 96 3.08 4.34 -1.93
CA ILE A 96 2.07 5.22 -1.33
C ILE A 96 1.84 4.88 0.16
N ALA A 97 1.80 3.60 0.50
CA ALA A 97 1.54 3.16 1.87
C ALA A 97 2.74 3.36 2.80
N SER A 98 3.98 3.31 2.30
CA SER A 98 5.18 3.21 3.13
C SER A 98 6.14 4.40 3.03
N VAL A 99 6.10 5.17 1.93
CA VAL A 99 7.07 6.23 1.63
C VAL A 99 6.36 7.57 1.40
N ASN A 100 5.57 7.71 0.33
CA ASN A 100 4.96 8.98 -0.06
C ASN A 100 3.46 8.84 -0.28
N SER A 101 2.67 9.06 0.78
CA SER A 101 1.23 8.84 0.71
C SER A 101 0.45 9.86 -0.13
N PHE A 102 1.07 10.98 -0.52
CA PHE A 102 0.46 12.09 -1.27
C PHE A 102 1.46 12.69 -2.29
N PRO A 103 1.91 11.93 -3.31
CA PRO A 103 2.82 12.45 -4.34
C PRO A 103 2.09 13.43 -5.24
N LEU A 104 2.80 14.47 -5.70
CA LEU A 104 2.33 15.33 -6.77
C LEU A 104 2.32 14.54 -8.09
N CYS A 105 1.46 14.91 -9.02
CA CYS A 105 1.36 14.24 -10.32
C CYS A 105 2.71 14.19 -11.08
N PRO A 106 3.52 15.28 -11.17
CA PRO A 106 4.83 15.21 -11.82
C PRO A 106 5.80 14.22 -11.14
N ASP A 107 5.83 14.20 -9.81
CA ASP A 107 6.70 13.28 -9.06
C ASP A 107 6.27 11.83 -9.26
N PHE A 108 4.96 11.58 -9.30
CA PHE A 108 4.40 10.27 -9.57
C PHE A 108 4.75 9.78 -10.97
N ASN A 109 4.72 10.66 -11.98
CA ASN A 109 5.06 10.27 -13.36
C ASN A 109 6.50 9.75 -13.48
N ASN A 110 7.43 10.35 -12.73
CA ASN A 110 8.81 9.86 -12.67
C ASN A 110 8.89 8.49 -11.98
N LYS A 111 8.18 8.33 -10.85
CA LYS A 111 8.12 7.05 -10.12
C LYS A 111 7.40 5.94 -10.87
N ALA A 112 6.44 6.27 -11.74
CA ALA A 112 5.75 5.28 -12.58
C ALA A 112 6.72 4.49 -13.47
N ILE A 113 7.80 5.12 -13.94
CA ILE A 113 8.85 4.46 -14.70
C ILE A 113 9.57 3.42 -13.83
N GLU A 114 9.88 3.77 -12.57
CA GLU A 114 10.52 2.85 -11.61
C GLU A 114 9.62 1.64 -11.33
N TYR A 115 8.34 1.86 -11.01
CA TYR A 115 7.40 0.77 -10.74
C TYR A 115 7.26 -0.20 -11.93
N MET A 116 7.24 0.33 -13.16
CA MET A 116 7.18 -0.49 -14.37
C MET A 116 8.46 -1.29 -14.59
N ASN A 117 9.62 -0.67 -14.38
CA ASN A 117 10.90 -1.35 -14.50
C ASN A 117 11.06 -2.45 -13.43
N GLU A 118 10.60 -2.21 -12.21
CA GLU A 118 10.56 -3.22 -11.14
C GLU A 118 9.66 -4.39 -11.51
N ALA A 119 8.45 -4.13 -12.01
CA ALA A 119 7.54 -5.19 -12.47
C ALA A 119 8.10 -6.01 -13.65
N ILE A 120 8.78 -5.36 -14.60
CA ILE A 120 9.46 -6.04 -15.71
C ILE A 120 10.62 -6.90 -15.18
N ALA A 121 11.42 -6.37 -14.25
CA ALA A 121 12.54 -7.09 -13.64
C ALA A 121 12.07 -8.29 -12.83
N GLU A 122 11.01 -8.13 -12.02
CA GLU A 122 10.38 -9.20 -11.27
C GLU A 122 9.88 -10.30 -12.21
N ARG A 123 9.16 -9.94 -13.27
CA ARG A 123 8.68 -10.91 -14.26
C ARG A 123 9.84 -11.66 -14.94
N ARG A 124 10.91 -10.95 -15.32
CA ARG A 124 12.11 -11.55 -15.90
C ARG A 124 12.79 -12.53 -14.92
N SER A 125 12.83 -12.21 -13.63
CA SER A 125 13.40 -13.08 -12.60
C SER A 125 12.66 -14.42 -12.45
N ARG A 126 11.38 -14.46 -12.85
CA ARG A 126 10.54 -15.67 -12.89
C ARG A 126 10.69 -16.46 -14.20
N GLY A 127 11.57 -16.03 -15.10
CA GLY A 127 11.77 -16.66 -16.42
C GLY A 127 10.61 -16.45 -17.39
N LEU A 128 9.72 -15.49 -17.12
CA LEU A 128 8.57 -15.21 -17.97
C LEU A 128 8.95 -14.25 -19.11
N PRO A 129 8.43 -14.47 -20.33
CA PRO A 129 8.74 -13.61 -21.46
C PRO A 129 8.16 -12.21 -21.26
N ILE A 130 8.91 -11.21 -21.74
CA ILE A 130 8.50 -9.80 -21.82
C ILE A 130 8.18 -9.52 -23.29
N PRO A 131 6.93 -9.13 -23.63
CA PRO A 131 6.61 -8.75 -25.01
C PRO A 131 7.44 -7.53 -25.45
N ASP A 132 7.76 -7.43 -26.73
CA ASP A 132 8.46 -6.28 -27.31
C ASP A 132 7.47 -5.17 -27.72
N GLY A 133 7.98 -3.94 -27.90
CA GLY A 133 7.23 -2.88 -28.59
C GLY A 133 6.07 -2.21 -27.82
N TRP A 134 5.93 -2.42 -26.51
CA TRP A 134 4.86 -1.77 -25.72
C TRP A 134 5.40 -0.78 -24.67
N TRP A 135 6.52 -1.10 -24.03
CA TRP A 135 7.23 -0.22 -23.10
C TRP A 135 8.58 0.19 -23.71
N PRO A 136 8.91 1.50 -23.77
CA PRO A 136 8.21 2.66 -23.21
C PRO A 136 7.14 3.29 -24.14
N GLN A 137 6.78 2.67 -25.26
CA GLN A 137 5.87 3.25 -26.28
C GLN A 137 4.55 3.79 -25.68
N TYR A 138 3.91 3.05 -24.77
CA TYR A 138 2.65 3.44 -24.12
C TYR A 138 2.85 4.02 -22.71
N MET A 139 4.03 4.59 -22.41
CA MET A 139 4.38 5.03 -21.06
C MET A 139 3.38 6.03 -20.47
N SER A 140 2.92 7.01 -21.26
CA SER A 140 1.98 8.03 -20.78
C SER A 140 0.63 7.42 -20.38
N ASP A 141 0.09 6.52 -21.19
CA ASP A 141 -1.19 5.87 -20.91
C ASP A 141 -1.12 4.87 -19.75
N ILE A 142 -0.02 4.13 -19.63
CA ILE A 142 0.24 3.27 -18.47
C ILE A 142 0.39 4.11 -17.20
N THR A 143 1.09 5.24 -17.26
CA THR A 143 1.23 6.15 -16.11
C THR A 143 -0.13 6.68 -15.67
N ARG A 144 -1.00 7.04 -16.62
CA ARG A 144 -2.40 7.41 -16.34
C ARG A 144 -3.15 6.26 -15.67
N LEU A 145 -3.04 5.02 -16.18
CA LEU A 145 -3.64 3.82 -15.57
C LEU A 145 -3.19 3.60 -14.12
N LEU A 146 -1.90 3.76 -13.82
CA LEU A 146 -1.37 3.63 -12.46
C LEU A 146 -1.91 4.74 -11.55
N TRP A 147 -1.99 5.98 -12.05
CA TRP A 147 -2.52 7.11 -11.28
C TRP A 147 -4.00 6.91 -10.92
N GLU A 148 -4.83 6.49 -11.89
CA GLU A 148 -6.23 6.18 -11.65
C GLU A 148 -6.41 5.08 -10.60
N ASP A 149 -5.57 4.05 -10.65
CA ASP A 149 -5.57 2.96 -9.69
C ASP A 149 -5.33 3.46 -8.26
N ILE A 150 -4.34 4.34 -8.06
CA ILE A 150 -4.08 4.97 -6.75
C ILE A 150 -5.30 5.76 -6.26
N ARG A 151 -6.00 6.50 -7.14
CA ARG A 151 -7.22 7.24 -6.76
C ARG A 151 -8.32 6.29 -6.29
N ASN A 152 -8.51 5.18 -6.99
CA ASN A 152 -9.48 4.15 -6.63
C ASN A 152 -9.10 3.44 -5.31
N TRP A 153 -7.82 3.16 -5.11
CA TRP A 153 -7.30 2.55 -3.89
C TRP A 153 -7.48 3.47 -2.67
N ARG A 154 -7.17 4.77 -2.79
CA ARG A 154 -7.45 5.76 -1.72
C ARG A 154 -8.94 5.92 -1.44
N SER A 155 -9.78 5.89 -2.47
CA SER A 155 -11.24 5.90 -2.31
C SER A 155 -11.73 4.67 -1.55
N SER A 156 -11.15 3.50 -1.81
CA SER A 156 -11.41 2.29 -1.05
C SER A 156 -10.98 2.41 0.42
N LEU A 157 -9.81 2.99 0.68
CA LEU A 157 -9.35 3.28 2.05
C LEU A 157 -10.31 4.23 2.78
N LYS A 158 -10.72 5.32 2.13
CA LYS A 158 -11.72 6.26 2.65
C LYS A 158 -13.03 5.55 3.02
N LYS A 159 -13.55 4.70 2.13
CA LYS A 159 -14.76 3.91 2.39
C LYS A 159 -14.61 3.02 3.62
N LYS A 160 -13.47 2.34 3.78
CA LYS A 160 -13.18 1.53 4.98
C LYS A 160 -13.09 2.41 6.23
N ALA A 161 -12.40 3.55 6.16
CA ALA A 161 -12.28 4.49 7.28
C ALA A 161 -13.64 4.98 7.78
N ARG A 162 -14.56 5.35 6.88
CA ARG A 162 -15.96 5.68 7.22
C ARG A 162 -16.62 4.55 8.00
N SER A 163 -16.50 3.30 7.55
CA SER A 163 -17.08 2.14 8.25
C SER A 163 -16.52 1.99 9.68
N TYR A 164 -15.22 2.17 9.87
CA TYR A 164 -14.59 2.11 11.19
C TYR A 164 -15.02 3.29 12.08
N VAL A 165 -15.15 4.48 11.52
CA VAL A 165 -15.65 5.66 12.25
C VAL A 165 -17.07 5.39 12.76
N CYS A 166 -17.98 4.94 11.89
CA CYS A 166 -19.35 4.60 12.29
C CYS A 166 -19.41 3.50 13.36
N LYS A 167 -18.53 2.48 13.30
CA LYS A 167 -18.59 1.31 14.20
C LYS A 167 -17.90 1.51 15.55
N ARG A 168 -16.87 2.36 15.63
CA ARG A 168 -15.94 2.37 16.78
C ARG A 168 -16.07 3.60 17.67
N TYR A 169 -16.66 4.69 17.18
CA TYR A 169 -16.96 5.85 18.01
C TYR A 169 -18.40 5.77 18.52
N LYS A 170 -18.66 6.48 19.62
CA LYS A 170 -20.00 6.59 20.21
C LYS A 170 -20.75 7.71 19.49
N TRP A 171 -21.79 7.34 18.78
CA TRP A 171 -22.66 8.24 18.04
C TRP A 171 -23.99 8.40 18.77
N ASP A 172 -24.78 9.37 18.32
CA ASP A 172 -26.16 9.52 18.74
C ASP A 172 -26.99 8.28 18.33
N PRO A 173 -27.71 7.64 19.26
CA PRO A 173 -28.49 6.43 18.95
C PRO A 173 -29.67 6.70 18.01
N GLU A 174 -30.18 7.94 17.97
CA GLU A 174 -31.23 8.37 17.04
C GLU A 174 -30.65 8.82 15.68
N ASN A 175 -29.33 8.80 15.54
CA ASN A 175 -28.61 9.24 14.35
C ASN A 175 -28.92 10.70 13.95
N CYS A 176 -29.12 11.57 14.93
CA CYS A 176 -29.32 13.01 14.72
C CYS A 176 -28.07 13.64 14.12
N CYS A 177 -28.20 14.23 12.93
CA CYS A 177 -27.07 14.74 12.14
C CYS A 177 -26.30 15.86 12.88
N THR A 178 -27.00 16.78 13.54
CA THR A 178 -26.38 17.90 14.27
C THR A 178 -25.61 17.42 15.50
N VAL A 179 -26.18 16.46 16.25
CA VAL A 179 -25.52 15.85 17.42
C VAL A 179 -24.26 15.10 16.98
N ASN A 180 -24.34 14.31 15.91
CA ASN A 180 -23.19 13.59 15.37
C ASN A 180 -22.11 14.53 14.83
N ALA A 181 -22.48 15.67 14.22
CA ALA A 181 -21.54 16.69 13.80
C ALA A 181 -20.78 17.29 15.00
N ASP A 182 -21.48 17.57 16.10
CA ASP A 182 -20.84 18.10 17.31
C ASP A 182 -19.96 17.05 18.03
N ILE A 183 -20.37 15.78 18.02
CA ILE A 183 -19.50 14.67 18.46
C ILE A 183 -18.22 14.64 17.63
N ALA A 184 -18.34 14.71 16.29
CA ALA A 184 -17.19 14.69 15.40
C ALA A 184 -16.26 15.89 15.63
N LYS A 185 -16.79 17.11 15.81
CA LYS A 185 -15.98 18.29 16.17
C LYS A 185 -15.20 18.09 17.47
N ARG A 186 -15.83 17.53 18.51
CA ARG A 186 -15.15 17.21 19.78
C ARG A 186 -14.06 16.15 19.62
N LEU A 187 -14.29 15.14 18.76
CA LEU A 187 -13.29 14.12 18.46
C LEU A 187 -12.11 14.70 17.68
N LEU A 188 -12.36 15.63 16.76
CA LEU A 188 -11.34 16.32 15.98
C LEU A 188 -10.52 17.30 16.83
N ASP A 189 -11.13 17.93 17.84
CA ASP A 189 -10.43 18.82 18.75
C ASP A 189 -9.24 18.11 19.40
N ARG A 190 -8.06 18.75 19.34
CA ARG A 190 -6.79 18.24 19.90
C ARG A 190 -6.47 16.76 19.59
N GLY A 191 -7.00 16.22 18.50
CA GLY A 191 -6.78 14.83 18.10
C GLY A 191 -7.38 13.77 19.05
N PHE A 192 -8.46 14.09 19.78
CA PHE A 192 -9.12 13.12 20.68
C PHE A 192 -9.52 11.81 19.99
N PHE A 193 -9.80 11.85 18.69
CA PHE A 193 -10.14 10.67 17.89
C PHE A 193 -9.07 9.57 17.88
N LEU A 194 -7.81 9.88 18.25
CA LEU A 194 -6.71 8.91 18.29
C LEU A 194 -6.45 8.31 19.67
N LYS A 195 -7.12 8.81 20.70
CA LYS A 195 -6.86 8.42 22.09
C LYS A 195 -7.76 7.25 22.51
N HIS A 196 -7.23 6.37 23.33
CA HIS A 196 -8.01 5.30 23.95
C HIS A 196 -7.65 5.15 25.43
N GLY A 197 -8.63 5.37 26.31
CA GLY A 197 -8.39 5.33 27.75
C GLY A 197 -7.68 6.60 28.25
N ASP A 198 -6.59 6.42 28.99
CA ASP A 198 -5.84 7.50 29.61
C ASP A 198 -5.14 8.46 28.61
N HIS A 199 -4.57 9.52 29.18
CA HIS A 199 -3.94 10.63 28.48
C HIS A 199 -2.60 10.28 27.81
N THR A 200 -2.05 9.09 28.02
CA THR A 200 -0.76 8.64 27.47
C THR A 200 -0.90 7.72 26.26
N ASN A 201 -2.09 7.17 26.02
CA ASN A 201 -2.36 6.19 24.96
C ASN A 201 -2.76 6.84 23.63
N ASN A 202 -1.82 7.61 23.07
CA ASN A 202 -1.96 8.18 21.74
C ASN A 202 -1.86 7.08 20.66
N LEU A 203 -2.64 7.19 19.59
CA LEU A 203 -2.71 6.23 18.47
C LEU A 203 -3.24 4.83 18.87
N ALA A 204 -3.78 4.68 20.08
CA ALA A 204 -4.29 3.40 20.58
C ALA A 204 -5.77 3.16 20.26
N HIS A 205 -6.46 4.12 19.61
CA HIS A 205 -7.88 3.98 19.30
C HIS A 205 -8.16 2.74 18.43
N PRO A 206 -9.10 1.84 18.81
CA PRO A 206 -9.40 0.62 18.07
C PRO A 206 -9.83 0.83 16.61
N ALA A 207 -10.33 2.03 16.27
CA ALA A 207 -10.62 2.38 14.87
C ALA A 207 -9.37 2.40 13.99
N LEU A 208 -8.25 2.90 14.52
CA LEU A 208 -6.99 3.01 13.79
C LEU A 208 -6.36 1.64 13.56
N SER A 209 -6.19 0.85 14.62
CA SER A 209 -5.63 -0.49 14.51
C SER A 209 -6.49 -1.40 13.64
N GLY A 210 -7.81 -1.34 13.82
CA GLY A 210 -8.76 -2.09 13.02
C GLY A 210 -8.68 -1.74 11.53
N LEU A 211 -8.65 -0.45 11.19
CA LEU A 211 -8.50 0.01 9.80
C LEU A 211 -7.17 -0.47 9.19
N ILE A 212 -6.07 -0.35 9.94
CA ILE A 212 -4.73 -0.76 9.47
C ILE A 212 -4.72 -2.26 9.17
N ILE A 213 -5.17 -3.09 10.11
CA ILE A 213 -5.19 -4.54 9.95
C ILE A 213 -6.09 -4.93 8.76
N ASP A 214 -7.32 -4.43 8.74
CA ASP A 214 -8.32 -4.79 7.73
C ASP A 214 -8.00 -4.30 6.31
N PHE A 215 -7.32 -3.17 6.16
CA PHE A 215 -6.98 -2.64 4.84
C PHE A 215 -5.62 -3.12 4.34
N PHE A 216 -4.61 -3.20 5.19
CA PHE A 216 -3.22 -3.46 4.76
C PHE A 216 -2.77 -4.90 4.98
N TYR A 217 -3.40 -5.67 5.87
CA TYR A 217 -2.96 -7.03 6.20
C TYR A 217 -3.99 -8.12 5.85
N THR A 218 -5.28 -7.80 5.86
CA THR A 218 -6.33 -8.80 5.59
C THR A 218 -6.47 -9.14 4.11
N GLY A 219 -6.43 -10.43 3.80
CA GLY A 219 -6.66 -10.99 2.47
C GLY A 219 -5.37 -11.33 1.71
N PRO A 220 -5.41 -12.25 0.73
CA PRO A 220 -4.21 -12.76 0.06
C PRO A 220 -3.45 -11.69 -0.75
N ASN A 221 -4.15 -10.65 -1.21
CA ASN A 221 -3.58 -9.55 -1.99
C ASN A 221 -3.33 -8.29 -1.14
N SER A 222 -3.25 -8.42 0.18
CA SER A 222 -2.96 -7.30 1.07
C SER A 222 -1.48 -6.89 0.97
N MET A 223 -1.16 -5.62 1.27
CA MET A 223 0.22 -5.13 1.22
C MET A 223 1.13 -5.89 2.17
N GLY A 224 0.62 -6.28 3.34
CA GLY A 224 1.34 -7.08 4.33
C GLY A 224 1.75 -8.47 3.84
N ASN A 225 1.00 -9.03 2.88
CA ASN A 225 1.29 -10.33 2.28
C ASN A 225 2.13 -10.22 1.01
N ILE A 226 1.91 -9.19 0.19
CA ILE A 226 2.66 -8.99 -1.06
C ILE A 226 4.07 -8.46 -0.79
N PHE A 227 4.23 -7.59 0.21
CA PHE A 227 5.50 -6.92 0.54
C PHE A 227 5.93 -7.16 2.00
N PRO A 228 6.21 -8.42 2.39
CA PRO A 228 6.58 -8.74 3.76
C PRO A 228 7.84 -7.99 4.21
N GLU A 229 8.81 -7.76 3.32
CA GLU A 229 10.02 -6.99 3.64
C GLU A 229 9.76 -5.57 4.15
N VAL A 230 8.60 -4.98 3.80
CA VAL A 230 8.16 -3.66 4.26
C VAL A 230 7.27 -3.75 5.50
N PHE A 231 6.37 -4.74 5.56
CA PHE A 231 5.27 -4.79 6.53
C PHE A 231 5.40 -5.87 7.61
N GLU A 232 6.38 -6.76 7.53
CA GLU A 232 6.47 -7.94 8.40
C GLU A 232 6.79 -7.59 9.85
N LYS A 233 7.82 -6.75 10.04
CA LYS A 233 8.39 -6.46 11.35
C LYS A 233 7.51 -5.50 12.15
N GLU A 234 7.01 -4.46 11.49
CA GLU A 234 6.16 -3.43 12.07
C GLU A 234 5.40 -2.73 10.96
N VAL A 235 4.24 -2.14 11.30
CA VAL A 235 3.51 -1.26 10.37
C VAL A 235 4.37 -0.02 10.06
N PRO A 236 4.57 0.35 8.78
CA PRO A 236 5.28 1.58 8.42
C PRO A 236 4.64 2.83 9.01
N ARG A 237 5.44 3.81 9.41
CA ARG A 237 4.92 5.08 9.96
C ARG A 237 3.98 5.77 8.98
N ALA A 238 4.38 5.85 7.70
CA ALA A 238 3.57 6.40 6.63
C ALA A 238 2.18 5.72 6.54
N THR A 239 2.11 4.41 6.75
CA THR A 239 0.85 3.65 6.75
C THR A 239 -0.04 4.09 7.92
N VAL A 240 0.52 4.24 9.12
CA VAL A 240 -0.20 4.75 10.30
C VAL A 240 -0.71 6.16 10.04
N THR A 241 0.13 7.04 9.49
CA THR A 241 -0.22 8.42 9.15
C THR A 241 -1.34 8.48 8.09
N LEU A 242 -1.25 7.66 7.04
CA LEU A 242 -2.26 7.57 5.98
C LEU A 242 -3.61 7.08 6.52
N ALA A 243 -3.61 6.01 7.33
CA ALA A 243 -4.83 5.50 7.97
C ALA A 243 -5.45 6.54 8.93
N THR A 244 -4.62 7.23 9.72
CA THR A 244 -5.05 8.32 10.60
C THR A 244 -5.69 9.46 9.81
N THR A 245 -5.08 9.84 8.69
CA THR A 245 -5.59 10.88 7.79
C THR A 245 -6.95 10.49 7.20
N ALA A 246 -7.13 9.22 6.81
CA ALA A 246 -8.41 8.72 6.31
C ALA A 246 -9.51 8.71 7.39
N ILE A 247 -9.17 8.40 8.65
CA ILE A 247 -10.12 8.51 9.78
C ILE A 247 -10.50 9.96 10.03
N LYS A 248 -9.53 10.88 10.05
CA LYS A 248 -9.80 12.30 10.19
C LYS A 248 -10.73 12.80 9.09
N LEU A 249 -10.47 12.43 7.84
CA LEU A 249 -11.34 12.77 6.71
C LEU A 249 -12.78 12.29 6.93
N ALA A 250 -12.97 11.05 7.37
CA ALA A 250 -14.30 10.52 7.64
C ALA A 250 -14.99 11.28 8.80
N LEU A 251 -14.24 11.76 9.79
CA LEU A 251 -14.77 12.62 10.85
C LEU A 251 -15.08 14.04 10.36
N ASP A 252 -14.27 14.61 9.47
CA ASP A 252 -14.53 15.91 8.85
C ASP A 252 -15.85 15.87 8.05
N GLU A 253 -16.16 14.76 7.38
CA GLU A 253 -17.45 14.54 6.71
C GLU A 253 -18.63 14.50 7.70
N MET A 254 -18.45 13.85 8.84
CA MET A 254 -19.48 13.84 9.90
C MET A 254 -19.67 15.24 10.49
N ALA A 255 -18.58 15.97 10.75
CA ALA A 255 -18.61 17.34 11.25
C ALA A 255 -19.25 18.32 10.26
N ALA A 256 -19.19 18.03 8.96
CA ALA A 256 -19.85 18.75 7.89
C ALA A 256 -21.28 18.27 7.61
N GLU A 257 -21.90 17.54 8.55
CA GLU A 257 -23.28 17.04 8.46
C GLU A 257 -23.50 16.10 7.26
N GLY A 258 -22.50 15.26 6.95
CA GLY A 258 -22.56 14.28 5.88
C GLY A 258 -22.30 14.85 4.47
N LYS A 259 -21.96 16.14 4.37
CA LYS A 259 -21.48 16.71 3.10
C LYS A 259 -20.22 16.00 2.66
N GLU A 260 -20.17 15.63 1.39
CA GLU A 260 -19.01 14.93 0.84
C GLU A 260 -17.77 15.83 0.90
N VAL A 261 -16.75 15.37 1.61
CA VAL A 261 -15.43 16.01 1.61
C VAL A 261 -14.54 15.23 0.66
N THR A 262 -14.05 15.90 -0.38
CA THR A 262 -13.18 15.24 -1.36
C THR A 262 -11.83 14.91 -0.73
N PHE A 263 -11.36 13.66 -0.91
CA PHE A 263 -10.03 13.24 -0.44
C PHE A 263 -8.93 13.76 -1.37
N LYS A 264 -8.80 15.08 -1.46
CA LYS A 264 -7.82 15.71 -2.33
C LYS A 264 -6.49 15.89 -1.62
N GLN A 265 -5.43 15.84 -2.42
CA GLN A 265 -4.07 16.02 -1.97
C GLN A 265 -3.85 17.41 -1.35
N ASP A 266 -4.30 18.47 -2.01
CA ASP A 266 -4.17 19.86 -1.55
C ASP A 266 -4.79 20.11 -0.17
N VAL A 267 -5.87 19.41 0.17
CA VAL A 267 -6.55 19.54 1.47
C VAL A 267 -5.87 18.72 2.57
N TYR A 268 -5.49 17.46 2.28
CA TYR A 268 -5.06 16.51 3.32
C TYR A 268 -3.56 16.28 3.40
N THR A 269 -2.75 16.86 2.51
CA THR A 269 -1.28 16.78 2.61
C THR A 269 -0.79 17.43 3.89
N ASP A 270 -1.29 18.61 4.24
CA ASP A 270 -0.89 19.31 5.47
C ASP A 270 -1.30 18.53 6.72
N VAL A 271 -2.48 17.90 6.71
CA VAL A 271 -2.93 17.00 7.77
C VAL A 271 -1.95 15.83 7.93
N TYR A 272 -1.60 15.17 6.82
CA TYR A 272 -0.65 14.07 6.82
C TYR A 272 0.73 14.49 7.34
N VAL A 273 1.28 15.61 6.84
CA VAL A 273 2.57 16.17 7.25
C VAL A 273 2.57 16.53 8.75
N ASN A 274 1.46 17.07 9.26
CA ASN A 274 1.31 17.35 10.68
C ASN A 274 1.32 16.05 11.51
N ILE A 275 0.59 15.01 11.10
CA ILE A 275 0.53 13.73 11.82
C ILE A 275 1.91 13.06 11.83
N ILE A 276 2.61 12.99 10.70
CA ILE A 276 3.95 12.37 10.65
C ILE A 276 4.98 13.19 11.44
N GLY A 277 4.85 14.52 11.46
CA GLY A 277 5.64 15.39 12.32
C GLY A 277 5.39 15.12 13.82
N LEU A 278 4.14 14.89 14.22
CA LEU A 278 3.80 14.49 15.59
C LEU A 278 4.38 13.12 15.94
N MET A 279 4.31 12.14 15.04
CA MET A 279 4.94 10.83 15.25
C MET A 279 6.47 10.96 15.41
N THR A 280 7.10 11.81 14.62
CA THR A 280 8.54 12.10 14.72
C THR A 280 8.89 12.76 16.05
N LYS A 281 8.04 13.67 16.56
CA LYS A 281 8.20 14.24 17.89
C LYS A 281 8.08 13.18 18.99
N CYS A 282 7.14 12.24 18.88
CA CYS A 282 7.06 11.10 19.81
C CYS A 282 8.35 10.28 19.84
N ASP A 283 9.08 10.19 18.72
CA ASP A 283 10.36 9.48 18.70
C ASP A 283 11.48 10.20 19.47
N THR A 284 11.35 11.49 19.76
CA THR A 284 12.38 12.24 20.52
C THR A 284 12.39 11.87 22.00
N VAL A 285 11.30 11.31 22.52
CA VAL A 285 11.18 10.87 23.92
C VAL A 285 11.20 9.33 23.98
N PRO A 286 12.15 8.70 24.71
CA PRO A 286 12.31 7.24 24.70
C PRO A 286 11.04 6.45 25.02
N VAL A 287 10.27 6.90 26.03
CA VAL A 287 9.03 6.23 26.46
C VAL A 287 7.95 6.24 25.38
N HIS A 288 7.78 7.37 24.67
CA HIS A 288 6.81 7.48 23.58
C HIS A 288 7.26 6.71 22.35
N ARG A 289 8.56 6.76 22.00
CA ARG A 289 9.15 5.95 20.92
C ARG A 289 8.88 4.46 21.13
N ALA A 290 9.13 3.95 22.34
CA ALA A 290 8.90 2.56 22.69
C ALA A 290 7.42 2.17 22.56
N LYS A 291 6.50 2.97 23.11
CA LYS A 291 5.05 2.77 22.99
C LYS A 291 4.58 2.73 21.53
N THR A 292 4.94 3.74 20.74
CA THR A 292 4.53 3.81 19.32
C THR A 292 5.11 2.65 18.51
N LYS A 293 6.36 2.24 18.77
CA LYS A 293 6.95 1.06 18.12
C LYS A 293 6.22 -0.23 18.51
N ALA A 294 5.92 -0.42 19.80
CA ALA A 294 5.22 -1.61 20.29
C ALA A 294 3.84 -1.77 19.62
N LEU A 295 3.06 -0.69 19.50
CA LEU A 295 1.77 -0.72 18.80
C LEU A 295 1.92 -1.17 17.33
N ARG A 296 2.88 -0.61 16.60
CA ARG A 296 3.10 -0.95 15.18
C ARG A 296 3.58 -2.39 14.99
N VAL A 297 4.44 -2.91 15.87
CA VAL A 297 4.85 -4.32 15.88
C VAL A 297 3.65 -5.22 16.17
N GLN A 298 2.83 -4.86 17.17
CA GLN A 298 1.64 -5.62 17.54
C GLN A 298 0.64 -5.69 16.38
N TRP A 299 0.34 -4.58 15.72
CA TRP A 299 -0.61 -4.57 14.60
C TRP A 299 -0.11 -5.40 13.42
N ALA A 300 1.18 -5.34 13.09
CA ALA A 300 1.77 -6.20 12.06
C ALA A 300 1.67 -7.68 12.43
N LYS A 301 1.93 -8.05 13.69
CA LYS A 301 1.79 -9.42 14.19
C LYS A 301 0.35 -9.92 14.12
N ILE A 302 -0.62 -9.12 14.59
CA ILE A 302 -2.05 -9.47 14.55
C ILE A 302 -2.49 -9.63 13.09
N GLY A 303 -2.13 -8.68 12.23
CA GLY A 303 -2.52 -8.68 10.82
C GLY A 303 -2.01 -9.91 10.06
N ARG A 304 -0.75 -10.30 10.28
CA ARG A 304 -0.14 -11.47 9.60
C ARG A 304 -0.72 -12.80 10.07
N ASN A 305 -1.01 -12.96 11.35
CA ASN A 305 -1.47 -14.23 11.89
C ASN A 305 -2.91 -14.57 11.49
N GLY A 306 -3.64 -13.61 10.91
CA GLY A 306 -5.08 -13.69 10.73
C GLY A 306 -5.79 -13.70 12.09
N ASN A 307 -7.00 -13.16 12.17
CA ASN A 307 -7.78 -13.22 13.41
C ASN A 307 -8.17 -14.69 13.72
N SER A 308 -7.28 -15.45 14.35
CA SER A 308 -7.63 -16.63 15.14
C SER A 308 -8.24 -16.14 16.45
N SER A 309 -9.42 -15.51 16.39
CA SER A 309 -10.31 -15.22 17.53
C SER A 309 -9.67 -14.64 18.79
N GLY A 310 -8.52 -13.97 18.66
CA GLY A 310 -7.75 -13.51 19.80
C GLY A 310 -8.37 -12.25 20.34
N THR A 311 -9.04 -12.35 21.50
CA THR A 311 -9.38 -11.23 22.37
C THR A 311 -8.24 -10.23 22.33
N THR A 312 -8.50 -9.04 21.81
CA THR A 312 -7.53 -7.95 21.81
C THR A 312 -7.29 -7.59 23.27
N THR A 313 -6.34 -8.25 23.93
CA THR A 313 -5.81 -7.78 25.19
C THR A 313 -5.19 -6.44 24.88
N GLY A 314 -5.91 -5.37 25.22
CA GLY A 314 -5.34 -4.04 25.24
C GLY A 314 -4.06 -4.14 26.04
N PHE A 315 -2.94 -3.72 25.44
CA PHE A 315 -1.70 -3.58 26.18
C PHE A 315 -1.94 -2.51 27.24
N ASN A 316 -2.23 -2.96 28.47
CA ASN A 316 -2.11 -2.12 29.65
C ASN A 316 -0.64 -2.18 30.05
N VAL A 317 0.16 -1.32 29.42
CA VAL A 317 1.51 -1.07 29.89
C VAL A 317 1.40 0.11 30.84
N ASP A 318 1.32 -0.18 32.13
CA ASP A 318 1.59 0.82 33.16
C ASP A 318 3.02 1.32 32.93
N LEU A 319 3.12 2.62 32.63
CA LEU A 319 4.37 3.33 32.50
C LEU A 319 4.41 4.40 33.57
N ASP A 320 4.91 4.00 34.73
CA ASP A 320 5.55 4.91 35.68
C ASP A 320 6.96 5.27 35.16
#